data_AF-A0A661MVM5-F1
#
_entry.id   AF-A0A661MVM5-F1
#
_cell.length_a   1.000
_cell.length_b   1.000
_cell.length_c   1.000
_cell.angle_alpha   90.00
_cell.angle_beta   90.00
_cell.angle_gamma   90.00
#
_symmetry.space_group_name_H-M   'P 1'
#
loop_
_entity.id
_entity.type
_entity.pdbx_description
1 polymer ?
#
loop_
_entity_poly.entity_id
_entity_poly.type
_entity_poly.pdbx_seq_one_letter_code
_entity_poly.pdbx_strand_id
1 'polypeptide(L)' 'ANERFLQRFLAKAGVEVVYATDATTHRYATLYRQLRQQGTPVPTNDLWIAALVTEHGARLCTRDAHFENLAQLDLV' A
#
# COMPACT_ATOMS: atom_id res chain seq x y z
N ALA A 1 16.86 13.70 -11.15
CA ALA A 1 17.76 12.82 -10.37
C ALA A 1 17.01 11.60 -9.82
N ASN A 2 15.91 11.81 -9.09
CA ASN A 2 15.10 10.74 -8.49
C ASN A 2 14.56 9.73 -9.50
N GLU A 3 14.08 10.19 -10.66
CA GLU A 3 13.56 9.31 -11.71
C GLU A 3 14.61 8.30 -12.21
N ARG A 4 15.86 8.72 -12.41
CA ARG A 4 16.96 7.80 -12.78
C ARG A 4 17.30 6.82 -11.64
N PHE A 5 17.14 7.23 -10.38
CA PHE A 5 17.32 6.32 -9.25
C PHE A 5 16.20 5.27 -9.21
N LEU A 6 14.96 5.70 -9.40
CA LEU A 6 13.79 4.82 -9.49
C LEU A 6 13.94 3.82 -10.63
N GLN A 7 14.27 4.27 -11.84
CA GLN A 7 14.48 3.37 -13.00
C GLN A 7 15.54 2.30 -12.72
N ARG A 8 16.66 2.68 -12.07
CA ARG A 8 17.70 1.70 -11.69
C ARG A 8 17.22 0.72 -10.62
N PHE A 9 16.37 1.15 -9.69
CA PHE A 9 15.80 0.28 -8.67
C PHE A 9 14.83 -0.73 -9.31
N LEU A 10 13.92 -0.24 -10.17
CA LEU A 10 12.96 -1.08 -10.88
C LEU A 10 13.61 -2.09 -11.84
N ALA A 11 14.84 -1.82 -12.32
CA ALA A 11 15.59 -2.73 -13.18
C ALA A 11 16.34 -3.86 -12.43
N LYS A 12 16.32 -3.89 -11.09
CA LYS A 12 17.00 -4.94 -10.32
C LYS A 12 16.24 -6.26 -10.41
N ALA A 13 16.99 -7.37 -10.50
CA ALA A 13 16.40 -8.71 -10.39
C ALA A 13 15.66 -8.88 -9.05
N GLY A 14 14.44 -9.42 -9.10
CA GLY A 14 13.58 -9.59 -7.93
C GLY A 14 12.77 -8.35 -7.52
N VAL A 15 12.82 -7.27 -8.29
CA VAL A 15 11.91 -6.12 -8.14
C VAL A 15 10.83 -6.21 -9.20
N GLU A 16 9.57 -6.23 -8.78
CA GLU A 16 8.41 -6.28 -9.66
C GLU A 16 7.46 -5.13 -9.33
N VAL A 17 6.79 -4.60 -10.36
CA VAL A 17 5.75 -3.59 -10.20
C VAL A 17 4.41 -4.31 -10.21
N VAL A 18 3.65 -4.15 -9.12
CA VAL A 18 2.26 -4.59 -9.05
C VAL A 18 1.33 -3.44 -9.43
N TYR A 19 0.28 -3.76 -10.19
CA TYR A 19 -0.73 -2.81 -10.61
C TYR A 19 -2.06 -3.13 -9.93
N ALA A 20 -2.85 -2.09 -9.69
CA ALA A 20 -4.19 -2.27 -9.14
C ALA A 20 -5.08 -3.07 -10.10
N THR A 21 -5.81 -4.01 -9.53
CA THR A 21 -6.83 -4.82 -10.19
C THR A 21 -8.21 -4.49 -9.60
N ASP A 22 -9.26 -5.09 -10.15
CA ASP A 22 -10.60 -5.01 -9.56
C ASP A 22 -10.60 -5.49 -8.09
N ALA A 23 -9.82 -6.52 -7.76
CA ALA A 23 -9.68 -6.99 -6.38
C ALA A 23 -9.07 -5.89 -5.48
N THR A 24 -8.09 -5.13 -5.97
CA THR A 24 -7.50 -4.00 -5.24
C THR A 24 -8.57 -2.98 -4.90
N THR A 25 -9.50 -2.68 -5.83
CA THR A 25 -10.57 -1.71 -5.59
C THR A 25 -11.52 -2.16 -4.47
N HIS A 26 -11.81 -3.46 -4.36
CA HIS A 26 -12.62 -4.01 -3.27
C HIS A 26 -11.91 -3.92 -1.92
N ARG A 27 -10.59 -4.18 -1.88
CA ARG A 27 -9.77 -4.00 -0.68
C ARG A 27 -9.75 -2.54 -0.27
N TYR A 28 -9.48 -1.63 -1.21
CA TYR A 28 -9.51 -0.18 -0.99
C TYR A 28 -10.84 0.29 -0.39
N ALA A 29 -11.97 -0.11 -0.98
CA ALA A 29 -13.29 0.30 -0.49
C ALA A 29 -13.57 -0.19 0.93
N THR A 30 -13.12 -1.41 1.25
CA THR A 30 -13.23 -1.98 2.60
C THR A 30 -12.41 -1.20 3.61
N LEU A 31 -11.13 -0.95 3.31
CA LEU A 31 -10.23 -0.20 4.17
C LEU A 31 -10.69 1.26 4.35
N TYR A 32 -11.17 1.91 3.28
CA TYR A 32 -11.73 3.25 3.33
C TYR A 32 -12.89 3.35 4.32
N ARG A 33 -13.85 2.42 4.20
CA ARG A 33 -15.03 2.37 5.06
C ARG A 33 -14.64 2.15 6.52
N GLN A 34 -13.70 1.24 6.78
CA GLN A 34 -13.19 0.99 8.12
C GLN A 34 -12.56 2.25 8.72
N LEU A 35 -11.59 2.87 8.04
CA LEU A 35 -10.88 4.04 8.56
C LEU A 35 -11.83 5.22 8.80
N ARG A 36 -12.85 5.36 7.95
CA ARG A 36 -13.91 6.36 8.14
C ARG A 36 -14.75 6.08 9.39
N GLN A 37 -15.05 4.82 9.69
CA GLN A 37 -15.76 4.43 10.91
C GLN A 37 -14.89 4.60 12.16
N GLN A 38 -13.58 4.39 12.04
CA GLN A 38 -12.60 4.54 13.12
C GLN A 38 -12.24 6.00 13.41
N GLY A 39 -12.50 6.93 12.49
CA GLY A 39 -12.15 8.34 12.64
C GLY A 39 -10.66 8.64 12.40
N THR A 40 -9.95 7.73 11.73
CA THR A 40 -8.51 7.82 11.44
C THR A 40 -8.28 7.85 9.93
N PRO A 41 -8.62 8.95 9.24
CA PRO A 41 -8.42 9.02 7.80
C PRO A 41 -6.93 8.96 7.46
N VAL A 42 -6.56 8.11 6.50
CA VAL A 42 -5.22 8.08 5.91
C VAL A 42 -5.25 8.72 4.52
N PRO A 43 -4.12 9.24 4.03
CA PRO A 43 -4.02 9.75 2.66
C PRO A 43 -4.45 8.72 1.60
N THR A 44 -5.01 9.20 0.49
CA THR A 44 -5.54 8.34 -0.59
C THR A 44 -4.50 7.38 -1.17
N ASN A 45 -3.25 7.81 -1.30
CA ASN A 45 -2.18 6.97 -1.85
C ASN A 45 -1.80 5.84 -0.88
N ASP A 46 -1.76 6.13 0.42
CA ASP A 46 -1.47 5.14 1.46
C ASP A 46 -2.55 4.07 1.47
N LEU A 47 -3.80 4.46 1.23
CA LEU A 47 -4.91 3.53 1.13
C LEU A 47 -4.80 2.60 -0.10
N TRP A 48 -4.34 3.11 -1.25
CA TRP A 48 -4.04 2.27 -2.42
C TRP A 48 -2.88 1.32 -2.18
N ILE A 49 -1.81 1.80 -1.53
CA ILE A 49 -0.67 0.96 -1.14
C ILE A 49 -1.13 -0.16 -0.20
N ALA A 50 -1.92 0.16 0.83
CA ALA A 50 -2.48 -0.82 1.75
C ALA A 50 -3.40 -1.84 1.06
N ALA A 51 -4.20 -1.39 0.10
CA ALA A 51 -5.05 -2.27 -0.69
C ALA A 51 -4.23 -3.28 -1.51
N LEU A 52 -3.15 -2.84 -2.16
CA LEU A 52 -2.23 -3.72 -2.89
C LEU A 52 -1.53 -4.71 -1.95
N VAL A 53 -1.02 -4.23 -0.82
CA VAL A 53 -0.35 -5.09 0.17
C VAL A 53 -1.30 -6.18 0.69
N THR A 54 -2.53 -5.81 1.03
CA THR A 54 -3.54 -6.76 1.53
C THR A 54 -4.05 -7.72 0.46
N GLU A 55 -4.13 -7.30 -0.81
CA GLU A 55 -4.47 -8.20 -1.92
C GLU A 55 -3.41 -9.28 -2.11
N HIS A 56 -2.13 -8.91 -2.10
CA HIS A 56 -1.02 -9.82 -2.36
C HIS A 56 -0.51 -10.55 -1.11
N GLY A 57 -1.05 -10.26 0.08
CA GLY A 57 -0.55 -10.81 1.34
C GLY A 57 0.92 -10.47 1.60
N ALA A 58 1.37 -9.31 1.10
CA ALA A 58 2.75 -8.88 1.21
C ALA A 58 3.02 -8.23 2.59
N ARG A 59 4.31 -8.09 2.93
CA ARG A 59 4.74 -7.28 4.07
C ARG A 59 5.08 -5.88 3.60
N LEU A 60 4.69 -4.85 4.35
CA LEU A 60 4.91 -3.46 3.98
C LEU A 60 6.13 -2.90 4.71
N CYS A 61 7.18 -2.58 3.96
CA CYS A 61 8.31 -1.82 4.49
C CYS A 61 8.00 -0.33 4.42
N THR A 62 7.88 0.33 5.57
CA THR A 62 7.52 1.75 5.65
C THR A 62 8.11 2.44 6.87
N ARG A 63 8.22 3.77 6.81
CA ARG A 63 8.50 4.64 7.96
C ARG A 63 7.32 5.54 8.30
N ASP A 64 6.22 5.40 7.56
CA ASP A 64 5.04 6.24 7.70
C ASP A 64 4.08 5.61 8.72
N ALA A 65 3.82 6.35 9.81
CA ALA A 65 2.95 5.92 10.89
C ALA A 65 1.48 5.83 10.49
N HIS A 66 1.06 6.39 9.33
CA HIS A 66 -0.33 6.24 8.87
C HIS A 66 -0.76 4.77 8.75
N PHE A 67 0.16 3.90 8.34
CA PHE A 67 -0.10 2.47 8.17
C PHE A 67 -0.31 1.70 9.49
N GLU A 68 0.08 2.27 10.62
CA GLU A 68 -0.16 1.66 11.95
C GLU A 68 -1.66 1.63 12.31
N ASN A 69 -2.48 2.47 11.67
CA ASN A 69 -3.94 2.46 11.84
C ASN A 69 -4.62 1.27 11.12
N LEU A 70 -3.86 0.46 10.38
CA LEU A 70 -4.37 -0.63 9.55
C LEU A 70 -3.83 -1.98 10.05
N ALA A 71 -4.55 -2.59 10.98
CA ALA A 71 -4.18 -3.87 11.61
C ALA A 71 -4.04 -5.06 10.63
N GLN A 72 -4.52 -4.92 9.39
CA GLN A 72 -4.38 -5.92 8.32
C GLN A 72 -2.99 -5.97 7.70
N LEU A 73 -2.14 -4.96 7.96
CA LEU A 73 -0.81 -4.85 7.38
C LEU A 73 0.22 -5.51 8.31
N ASP A 74 1.08 -6.34 7.72
CA ASP A 74 2.31 -6.81 8.37
C ASP A 74 3.44 -5.82 8.03
N LEU A 75 3.87 -5.04 9.02
CA LEU A 75 4.87 -3.99 8.87
C LEU A 75 6.29 -4.53 9.12
N VAL A 76 7.27 -4.03 8.36
CA VAL A 76 8.71 -4.43 8.47
C VAL A 76 9.65 -3.24 8.38
#